data_AF-Q6BJS0-F1
#
_entry.id   AF-Q6BJS0-F1
#
_cell.length_a   1.000
_cell.length_b   1.000
_cell.length_c   1.000
_cell.angle_alpha   90.00
_cell.angle_beta   90.00
_cell.angle_gamma   90.00
#
_symmetry.space_group_name_H-M   'P 1'
#
loop_
_entity.id
_entity.type
_entity.pdbx_description
1 polymer ?
#
loop_
_entity_poly.entity_id
_entity_poly.type
_entity_poly.pdbx_seq_one_letter_code
_entity_poly.pdbx_strand_id
1 'polypeptide(L)'
;MFTLQYISSNICAKPFMAFIMLVILFTTSIGCYLELMVYLCAAVLLQADHFKMLTNDTNETIEHVLVRSVIEKRPFKYADESSLYAHVWQEIITDINILVRAKYNNKYYHLGSIEDTKDRFFGIMNSSSRSLRTKKDPSTVNFTDWEKTLLIARNIYEEDSCNEKCDEKY
;
A
#
# COMPACT_ATOMS: atom_id res chain seq x y z
N MET A 1 -3.16 -12.30 -7.76
CA MET A 1 -4.54 -12.33 -8.28
C MET A 1 -5.41 -11.34 -7.49
N PHE A 2 -5.02 -10.06 -7.51
CA PHE A 2 -5.46 -9.02 -6.54
C PHE A 2 -6.58 -8.12 -7.07
N THR A 3 -6.74 -8.05 -8.38
CA THR A 3 -7.59 -7.06 -9.04
C THR A 3 -9.03 -7.55 -9.18
N LEU A 4 -9.26 -8.76 -9.68
CA LEU A 4 -10.62 -9.17 -10.09
C LEU A 4 -11.62 -9.34 -8.92
N GLN A 5 -11.19 -9.90 -7.79
CA GLN A 5 -12.05 -10.14 -6.61
C GLN A 5 -12.36 -8.87 -5.82
N TYR A 6 -11.45 -7.89 -5.84
CA TYR A 6 -11.67 -6.58 -5.23
C TYR A 6 -12.51 -5.68 -6.14
N ILE A 7 -12.25 -5.72 -7.45
CA ILE A 7 -13.08 -5.09 -8.47
C ILE A 7 -14.53 -5.59 -8.35
N SER A 8 -14.76 -6.91 -8.28
CA SER A 8 -16.12 -7.44 -8.21
C SER A 8 -16.86 -7.15 -6.89
N SER A 9 -16.15 -6.92 -5.78
CA SER A 9 -16.76 -6.71 -4.46
C SER A 9 -16.95 -5.23 -4.08
N ASN A 10 -16.21 -4.30 -4.70
CA ASN A 10 -16.26 -2.86 -4.39
C ASN A 10 -16.79 -1.98 -5.54
N ILE A 11 -17.11 -2.53 -6.72
CA ILE A 11 -17.97 -1.79 -7.64
C ILE A 11 -19.29 -1.58 -6.89
N CYS A 12 -19.75 -0.34 -6.86
CA CYS A 12 -21.15 0.00 -6.65
C CYS A 12 -21.95 -0.57 -7.85
N ALA A 13 -21.95 -1.91 -7.98
CA ALA A 13 -22.27 -2.64 -9.20
C ALA A 13 -23.74 -2.47 -9.52
N LYS A 14 -24.56 -2.27 -8.50
CA LYS A 14 -25.99 -2.03 -8.66
C LYS A 14 -26.26 -0.70 -9.38
N PRO A 15 -25.81 0.48 -8.90
CA PRO A 15 -26.05 1.73 -9.61
C PRO A 15 -25.28 1.87 -10.92
N PHE A 16 -24.04 1.37 -11.02
CA PHE A 16 -23.27 1.46 -12.27
C PHE A 16 -23.79 0.51 -13.34
N MET A 17 -24.12 -0.75 -13.00
CA MET A 17 -24.77 -1.65 -13.97
C MET A 17 -26.17 -1.18 -14.31
N ALA A 18 -26.92 -0.59 -13.36
CA ALA A 18 -28.21 0.03 -13.67
C ALA A 18 -28.05 1.21 -14.66
N PHE A 19 -27.04 2.06 -14.47
CA PHE A 19 -26.73 3.16 -15.39
C PHE A 19 -26.32 2.64 -16.77
N ILE A 20 -25.42 1.66 -16.86
CA ILE A 20 -25.03 1.03 -18.14
C ILE A 20 -26.23 0.38 -18.82
N MET A 21 -27.05 -0.37 -18.09
CA MET A 21 -28.26 -1.00 -18.63
C MET A 21 -29.27 0.05 -19.13
N LEU A 22 -29.40 1.18 -18.43
CA LEU A 22 -30.28 2.29 -18.82
C LEU A 22 -29.77 3.01 -20.09
N VAL A 23 -28.45 3.22 -20.20
CA VAL A 23 -27.81 3.80 -21.40
C VAL A 23 -27.92 2.86 -22.60
N ILE A 24 -27.70 1.56 -22.42
CA ILE A 24 -27.90 0.54 -23.46
C ILE A 24 -29.37 0.55 -23.92
N LEU A 25 -30.33 0.56 -23.01
CA LEU A 25 -31.76 0.58 -23.33
C LEU A 25 -32.16 1.83 -24.14
N PHE A 26 -31.68 3.02 -23.73
CA PHE A 26 -32.02 4.28 -24.39
C PHE A 26 -31.42 4.38 -25.80
N THR A 27 -30.14 4.05 -25.95
CA THR A 27 -29.42 4.13 -27.23
C THR A 27 -29.87 3.07 -28.24
N THR A 28 -30.21 1.86 -27.80
CA THR A 28 -30.78 0.83 -28.68
C THR A 28 -32.19 1.18 -29.15
N SER A 29 -33.00 1.85 -28.32
CA SER A 29 -34.32 2.35 -28.70
C SER A 29 -34.29 3.50 -29.71
N ILE A 30 -33.19 4.27 -29.74
CA ILE A 30 -32.99 5.42 -30.65
C ILE A 30 -32.16 5.04 -31.90
N GLY A 31 -31.49 3.89 -31.90
CA GLY A 31 -30.64 3.42 -33.00
C GLY A 31 -29.23 4.06 -33.04
N CYS A 32 -28.83 4.77 -31.99
CA CYS A 32 -27.53 5.47 -31.90
C CYS A 32 -26.43 4.59 -31.30
N TYR A 33 -26.04 3.54 -32.05
CA TYR A 33 -25.02 2.58 -31.61
C TYR A 33 -23.61 3.18 -31.45
N LEU A 34 -23.29 4.24 -32.20
CA LEU A 34 -21.98 4.91 -32.10
C LEU A 34 -21.83 5.66 -30.76
N GLU A 35 -22.88 6.37 -30.33
CA GLU A 35 -22.90 7.07 -29.04
C GLU A 35 -22.82 6.08 -27.88
N LEU A 36 -23.50 4.93 -27.99
CA LEU A 36 -23.40 3.85 -27.00
C LEU A 36 -21.95 3.36 -26.82
N MET A 37 -21.22 3.16 -27.92
CA MET A 37 -19.82 2.72 -27.87
C MET A 37 -18.93 3.78 -27.19
N VAL A 38 -19.17 5.07 -27.45
CA VAL A 38 -18.44 6.16 -26.78
C VAL A 38 -18.76 6.21 -25.28
N TYR A 39 -20.03 6.07 -24.89
CA TYR A 39 -20.43 6.04 -23.47
C TYR A 39 -19.84 4.84 -22.73
N LEU A 40 -19.83 3.64 -23.35
CA LEU A 40 -19.21 2.45 -22.78
C LEU A 40 -17.70 2.62 -22.61
N CYS A 41 -17.01 3.16 -23.63
CA CYS A 41 -15.58 3.48 -23.53
C CYS A 41 -15.28 4.48 -22.41
N ALA A 42 -16.06 5.57 -22.31
CA ALA A 42 -15.91 6.55 -21.25
C ALA A 42 -16.15 5.94 -19.85
N ALA A 43 -17.16 5.07 -19.72
CA ALA A 43 -17.47 4.38 -18.47
C ALA A 43 -16.34 3.43 -18.04
N VAL A 44 -15.74 2.70 -18.98
CA VAL A 44 -14.58 1.83 -18.71
C VAL A 44 -13.35 2.65 -18.30
N LEU A 45 -13.09 3.78 -18.96
CA LEU A 45 -11.97 4.67 -18.61
C LEU A 45 -12.15 5.29 -17.22
N LEU A 46 -13.33 5.79 -16.90
CA LEU A 46 -13.67 6.33 -15.57
C LEU A 46 -13.53 5.27 -14.47
N GLN A 47 -13.94 4.03 -14.75
CA GLN A 47 -13.72 2.93 -13.83
C GLN A 47 -12.24 2.61 -13.64
N ALA A 48 -11.46 2.58 -14.74
CA ALA A 48 -10.02 2.32 -14.68
C ALA A 48 -9.29 3.39 -13.84
N ASP A 49 -9.62 4.66 -14.01
CA ASP A 49 -9.07 5.76 -13.22
C ASP A 49 -9.44 5.67 -11.74
N HIS A 50 -10.71 5.34 -11.46
CA HIS A 50 -11.16 5.11 -10.08
C HIS A 50 -10.41 3.94 -9.41
N PHE A 51 -10.22 2.82 -10.12
CA PHE A 51 -9.45 1.68 -9.61
C PHE A 51 -7.98 2.01 -9.39
N LYS A 52 -7.38 2.80 -10.27
CA LYS A 52 -6.00 3.26 -10.12
C LYS A 52 -5.85 4.13 -8.87
N MET A 53 -6.76 5.07 -8.66
CA MET A 53 -6.76 5.93 -7.48
C MET A 53 -6.93 5.12 -6.19
N LEU A 54 -7.86 4.16 -6.19
CA LEU A 54 -8.10 3.28 -5.05
C LEU A 54 -6.91 2.38 -4.74
N THR A 55 -6.24 1.86 -5.78
CA THR A 55 -5.01 1.06 -5.63
C THR A 55 -3.89 1.89 -5.03
N ASN A 56 -3.73 3.14 -5.46
CA ASN A 56 -2.72 4.04 -4.92
C ASN A 56 -2.98 4.38 -3.44
N ASP A 57 -4.20 4.77 -3.07
CA ASP A 57 -4.56 5.06 -1.67
C ASP A 57 -4.40 3.80 -0.77
N THR A 58 -4.75 2.62 -1.30
CA THR A 58 -4.55 1.35 -0.58
C THR A 58 -3.07 1.09 -0.34
N ASN A 59 -2.23 1.28 -1.36
CA ASN A 59 -0.79 1.10 -1.24
C ASN A 59 -0.17 2.09 -0.26
N GLU A 60 -0.52 3.37 -0.34
CA GLU A 60 -0.07 4.41 0.58
C GLU A 60 -0.45 4.08 2.03
N THR A 61 -1.68 3.59 2.25
CA THR A 61 -2.12 3.13 3.58
C THR A 61 -1.27 1.98 4.09
N ILE A 62 -1.01 0.97 3.26
CA ILE A 62 -0.19 -0.18 3.65
C ILE A 62 1.23 0.27 4.00
N GLU A 63 1.82 1.14 3.18
CA GLU A 63 3.17 1.67 3.41
C GLU A 63 3.26 2.46 4.72
N HIS A 64 2.29 3.35 4.98
CA HIS A 64 2.23 4.12 6.22
C HIS A 64 2.10 3.24 7.46
N VAL A 65 1.21 2.25 7.44
CA VAL A 65 1.01 1.35 8.58
C VAL A 65 2.24 0.48 8.78
N LEU A 66 2.81 -0.07 7.70
CA LEU A 66 4.00 -0.91 7.76
C LEU A 66 5.18 -0.17 8.38
N VAL A 67 5.52 1.01 7.86
CA VAL A 67 6.68 1.77 8.35
C VAL A 67 6.50 2.18 9.82
N ARG A 68 5.30 2.64 10.20
CA ARG A 68 5.02 2.97 11.61
C ARG A 68 5.12 1.76 12.53
N SER A 69 4.54 0.63 12.13
CA SER A 69 4.57 -0.59 12.93
C SER A 69 6.00 -1.12 13.10
N VAL A 70 6.85 -0.98 12.08
CA VAL A 70 8.28 -1.33 12.16
C VAL A 70 9.03 -0.42 13.14
N ILE A 71 8.76 0.90 13.11
CA ILE A 71 9.34 1.86 14.08
C ILE A 71 8.94 1.49 15.51
N GLU A 72 7.66 1.24 15.73
CA GLU A 72 7.10 1.01 17.07
C GLU A 72 7.52 -0.33 17.66
N LYS A 73 7.50 -1.39 16.84
CA LYS A 73 7.73 -2.76 17.31
C LYS A 73 9.18 -3.22 17.20
N ARG A 74 10.03 -2.48 16.47
CA ARG A 74 11.47 -2.74 16.29
C ARG A 74 11.78 -4.22 16.00
N PRO A 75 11.25 -4.81 14.91
CA PRO A 75 11.44 -6.23 14.63
C PRO A 75 12.91 -6.62 14.46
N PHE A 76 13.78 -5.68 14.07
CA PHE A 76 15.20 -5.95 13.81
C PHE A 76 16.02 -6.12 15.09
N LYS A 77 15.58 -5.55 16.22
CA LYS A 77 16.22 -5.75 17.53
C LYS A 77 16.30 -7.22 17.93
N TYR A 78 15.38 -8.04 17.44
CA TYR A 78 15.25 -9.45 17.81
C TYR A 78 15.74 -10.39 16.72
N ALA A 79 16.47 -9.94 15.71
CA ALA A 79 16.84 -10.75 14.53
C ALA A 79 17.50 -12.09 14.91
N ASP A 80 18.32 -12.11 15.96
CA ASP A 80 18.97 -13.32 16.49
C ASP A 80 18.03 -14.23 17.29
N GLU A 81 16.93 -13.68 17.82
CA GLU A 81 15.92 -14.39 18.58
C GLU A 81 14.78 -14.87 17.68
N SER A 82 15.05 -15.91 16.89
CA SER A 82 14.14 -16.43 15.85
C SER A 82 12.63 -16.49 16.22
N SER A 83 12.29 -16.90 17.45
CA SER A 83 10.89 -16.97 17.91
C SER A 83 10.25 -15.61 18.12
N LEU A 84 10.95 -14.70 18.81
CA LEU A 84 10.47 -13.35 19.07
C LEU A 84 10.45 -12.52 17.78
N TYR A 85 11.47 -12.69 16.94
CA TYR A 85 11.54 -12.11 15.61
C TYR A 85 10.30 -12.43 14.75
N ALA A 86 9.98 -13.73 14.63
CA ALA A 86 8.86 -14.18 13.84
C ALA A 86 7.53 -13.65 14.40
N HIS A 87 7.38 -13.65 15.72
CA HIS A 87 6.19 -13.13 16.40
C HIS A 87 5.98 -11.64 16.11
N VAL A 88 7.02 -10.82 16.20
CA VAL A 88 6.91 -9.37 15.97
C VAL A 88 6.49 -9.07 14.52
N TRP A 89 7.04 -9.79 13.53
CA TRP A 89 6.60 -9.65 12.14
C TRP A 89 5.15 -10.10 11.92
N GLN A 90 4.70 -11.17 12.59
CA GLN A 90 3.31 -11.62 12.53
C GLN A 90 2.35 -10.58 13.12
N GLU A 91 2.73 -9.91 14.21
CA GLU A 91 1.94 -8.80 14.75
C GLU A 91 1.86 -7.63 13.78
N ILE A 92 2.96 -7.25 13.12
CA ILE A 92 2.97 -6.19 12.09
C ILE A 92 2.01 -6.54 10.95
N ILE A 93 2.06 -7.78 10.45
CA ILE A 93 1.15 -8.28 9.40
C ILE A 93 -0.31 -8.20 9.87
N THR A 94 -0.57 -8.56 11.13
CA THR A 94 -1.91 -8.54 11.72
C THR A 94 -2.48 -7.13 11.78
N ASP A 95 -1.69 -6.14 12.21
CA ASP A 95 -2.12 -4.74 12.29
C ASP A 95 -2.45 -4.17 10.90
N ILE A 96 -1.59 -4.43 9.90
CA ILE A 96 -1.85 -4.01 8.52
C ILE A 96 -3.16 -4.63 8.03
N ASN A 97 -3.36 -5.91 8.27
CA ASN A 97 -4.60 -6.59 7.88
C ASN A 97 -5.82 -5.94 8.53
N ILE A 98 -5.80 -5.70 9.83
CA ILE A 98 -6.93 -5.08 10.55
C ILE A 98 -7.22 -3.68 10.00
N LEU A 99 -6.20 -2.84 9.86
CA LEU A 99 -6.37 -1.45 9.47
C LEU A 99 -6.81 -1.30 8.01
N VAL A 100 -6.26 -2.09 7.09
CA VAL A 100 -6.67 -2.07 5.68
C VAL A 100 -8.08 -2.66 5.52
N ARG A 101 -8.42 -3.76 6.22
CA ARG A 101 -9.78 -4.32 6.23
C ARG A 101 -10.79 -3.28 6.71
N ALA A 102 -10.47 -2.55 7.77
CA ALA A 102 -11.34 -1.52 8.33
C ALA A 102 -11.50 -0.33 7.39
N LYS A 103 -10.40 0.23 6.85
CA LYS A 103 -10.43 1.42 5.98
C LYS A 103 -11.19 1.16 4.67
N TYR A 104 -11.03 -0.01 4.07
CA TYR A 104 -11.62 -0.34 2.75
C TYR A 104 -12.84 -1.27 2.83
N ASN A 105 -13.32 -1.58 4.04
CA ASN A 105 -14.39 -2.56 4.27
C ASN A 105 -14.15 -3.92 3.57
N ASN A 106 -12.87 -4.29 3.39
CA ASN A 106 -12.49 -5.49 2.64
C ASN A 106 -12.11 -6.61 3.60
N LYS A 107 -13.08 -7.43 3.99
CA LYS A 107 -12.87 -8.55 4.94
C LYS A 107 -11.86 -9.60 4.47
N TYR A 108 -11.58 -9.68 3.17
CA TYR A 108 -10.71 -10.68 2.57
C TYR A 108 -9.28 -10.20 2.36
N TYR A 109 -8.97 -8.93 2.67
CA TYR A 109 -7.60 -8.44 2.54
C TYR A 109 -6.67 -9.23 3.45
N HIS A 110 -5.57 -9.73 2.88
CA HIS A 110 -4.51 -10.40 3.62
C HIS A 110 -3.17 -10.02 2.99
N LEU A 111 -2.29 -9.45 3.81
CA LEU A 111 -0.90 -9.24 3.50
C LEU A 111 -0.17 -10.60 3.51
N GLY A 112 0.80 -10.75 2.60
CA GLY A 112 1.52 -12.01 2.35
C GLY A 112 2.43 -12.47 3.49
N SER A 113 3.49 -13.21 3.16
CA SER A 113 4.37 -13.78 4.17
C SER A 113 5.22 -12.70 4.89
N ILE A 114 6.00 -13.14 5.89
CA ILE A 114 6.99 -12.29 6.55
C ILE A 114 8.01 -11.78 5.53
N GLU A 115 8.44 -12.62 4.59
CA GLU A 115 9.37 -12.29 3.51
C GLU A 115 8.78 -11.22 2.58
N ASP A 116 7.53 -11.39 2.13
CA ASP A 116 6.84 -10.39 1.29
C ASP A 116 6.75 -9.03 2.00
N THR A 117 6.51 -9.05 3.31
CA THR A 117 6.38 -7.85 4.13
C THR A 117 7.73 -7.14 4.29
N LYS A 118 8.81 -7.89 4.45
CA LYS A 118 10.19 -7.36 4.48
C LYS A 118 10.59 -6.78 3.13
N ASP A 119 10.35 -7.51 2.04
CA ASP A 119 10.66 -7.05 0.69
C ASP A 119 9.95 -5.73 0.39
N ARG A 120 8.68 -5.61 0.83
CA ARG A 120 7.94 -4.37 0.73
C ARG A 120 8.57 -3.25 1.56
N PHE A 121 8.92 -3.51 2.82
CA PHE A 121 9.60 -2.52 3.67
C PHE A 121 10.90 -2.03 3.03
N PHE A 122 11.79 -2.94 2.62
CA PHE A 122 13.05 -2.58 1.98
C PHE A 122 12.85 -1.90 0.62
N GLY A 123 11.79 -2.25 -0.11
CA GLY A 123 11.38 -1.55 -1.33
C GLY A 123 11.10 -0.06 -1.08
N ILE A 124 10.32 0.26 -0.04
CA ILE A 124 10.02 1.63 0.39
C ILE A 124 11.30 2.36 0.85
N MET A 125 12.13 1.69 1.63
CA MET A 125 13.38 2.26 2.12
C MET A 125 14.37 2.56 0.98
N ASN A 126 14.42 1.70 -0.03
CA ASN A 126 15.30 1.88 -1.18
C ASN A 126 14.79 2.97 -2.14
N SER A 127 13.48 3.02 -2.41
CA SER A 127 12.89 4.07 -3.26
C SER A 127 13.07 5.45 -2.64
N SER A 128 12.85 5.57 -1.33
CA SER A 128 13.06 6.81 -0.59
C SER A 128 14.53 7.23 -0.53
N SER A 129 15.47 6.29 -0.36
CA SER A 129 16.91 6.57 -0.41
C SER A 129 17.34 7.28 -1.70
N ARG A 130 16.79 6.86 -2.85
CA ARG A 130 17.08 7.45 -4.15
C ARG A 130 16.53 8.87 -4.24
N SER A 131 15.32 9.09 -3.75
CA SER A 131 14.68 10.42 -3.73
C SER A 131 15.39 11.43 -2.80
N LEU A 132 15.93 10.94 -1.67
CA LEU A 132 16.62 11.77 -0.68
C LEU A 132 18.03 12.13 -1.16
N ARG A 133 18.74 11.23 -1.84
CA ARG A 133 20.07 11.50 -2.43
C ARG A 133 20.05 12.59 -3.51
N THR A 134 18.92 12.79 -4.17
CA THR A 134 18.77 13.86 -5.16
C THR A 134 18.59 15.25 -4.55
N LYS A 135 18.29 15.36 -3.25
CA LYS A 135 18.23 16.64 -2.52
C LYS A 135 19.64 17.00 -2.06
N LYS A 136 20.36 17.77 -2.89
CA LYS A 136 21.80 18.05 -2.77
C LYS A 136 22.20 19.02 -1.65
N ASP A 137 21.27 19.66 -0.94
CA ASP A 137 21.62 20.72 0.01
C ASP A 137 20.87 20.61 1.36
N PRO A 138 21.48 20.06 2.41
CA PRO A 138 20.79 19.73 3.66
C PRO A 138 20.37 20.96 4.48
N SER A 139 20.94 22.15 4.24
CA SER A 139 20.66 23.35 5.04
C SER A 139 19.38 24.11 4.66
N THR A 140 18.71 23.74 3.56
CA THR A 140 17.50 24.42 3.06
C THR A 140 16.34 23.46 2.74
N VAL A 141 16.52 22.16 2.97
CA VAL A 141 15.53 21.14 2.62
C VAL A 141 14.53 20.95 3.77
N ASN A 142 13.33 21.48 3.58
CA ASN A 142 12.17 21.09 4.38
C ASN A 142 11.78 19.65 4.01
N PHE A 143 12.09 18.71 4.90
CA PHE A 143 11.60 17.35 4.78
C PHE A 143 10.10 17.29 5.09
N THR A 144 9.36 16.53 4.29
CA THR A 144 7.96 16.20 4.62
C THR A 144 7.92 15.31 5.86
N ASP A 145 6.77 15.26 6.54
CA ASP A 145 6.63 14.39 7.71
C ASP A 145 6.78 12.90 7.35
N TRP A 146 6.42 12.54 6.12
CA TRP A 146 6.68 11.20 5.59
C TRP A 146 8.17 10.94 5.40
N GLU A 147 8.93 11.87 4.83
CA GLU A 147 10.39 11.74 4.67
C GLU A 147 11.10 11.62 6.02
N LYS A 148 10.67 12.40 7.03
CA LYS A 148 11.17 12.27 8.40
C LYS A 148 10.86 10.90 8.98
N THR A 149 9.65 10.39 8.77
CA THR A 149 9.24 9.05 9.24
C THR A 149 10.14 7.97 8.63
N LEU A 150 10.44 8.07 7.33
CA LEU A 150 11.34 7.14 6.65
C LEU A 150 12.78 7.25 7.15
N LEU A 151 13.27 8.46 7.45
CA LEU A 151 14.60 8.64 8.07
C LEU A 151 14.66 8.02 9.46
N ILE A 152 13.62 8.18 10.29
CA ILE A 152 13.53 7.54 11.61
C ILE A 152 13.54 6.01 11.45
N ALA A 153 12.74 5.46 10.54
CA ALA A 153 12.71 4.03 10.27
C ALA A 153 14.09 3.49 9.84
N ARG A 154 14.83 4.25 9.01
CA ARG A 154 16.20 3.90 8.62
C ARG A 154 17.13 3.88 9.83
N ASN A 155 17.13 4.95 10.62
CA ASN A 155 18.03 5.06 11.76
C ASN A 155 17.79 3.96 12.79
N ILE A 156 16.53 3.63 13.06
CA ILE A 156 16.16 2.51 13.95
C ILE A 156 16.66 1.19 13.39
N TYR A 157 16.46 0.93 12.09
CA TYR A 157 16.99 -0.27 11.44
C TYR A 157 18.52 -0.35 11.55
N GLU A 158 19.23 0.74 11.27
CA GLU A 158 20.69 0.80 11.37
C GLU A 158 21.17 0.59 12.81
N GLU A 159 20.51 1.20 13.80
CA GLU A 159 20.81 1.00 15.23
C GLU A 159 20.59 -0.45 15.66
N ASP A 160 19.44 -1.03 15.31
CA ASP A 160 19.10 -2.42 15.62
C ASP A 160 20.07 -3.39 14.95
N SER A 161 20.51 -3.11 13.72
CA SER A 161 21.45 -3.94 12.96
C SER A 161 22.91 -3.74 13.39
N CYS A 162 23.28 -2.57 13.93
CA CYS A 162 24.64 -2.27 14.36
C CYS A 162 24.97 -2.80 15.76
N ASN A 163 23.96 -3.02 16.62
CA ASN A 163 24.19 -3.61 17.94
C ASN A 163 24.81 -5.03 17.88
N GLU A 164 24.80 -5.70 16.72
CA GLU A 164 25.54 -6.95 16.48
C GLU A 164 27.08 -6.81 16.49
N LYS A 165 27.66 -5.61 16.31
CA LYS A 165 29.13 -5.44 16.19
C LYS A 165 29.81 -4.81 17.40
N CYS A 166 29.07 -4.37 18.41
CA CYS A 166 29.66 -3.71 19.58
C CYS A 166 29.94 -4.66 20.75
N ASP A 167 29.36 -5.87 20.77
CA ASP A 167 29.45 -6.79 21.91
C ASP A 167 30.59 -7.83 21.82
N GLU A 168 31.41 -7.84 20.76
CA GLU A 168 32.59 -8.73 20.65
C GLU A 168 33.88 -8.18 21.30
N LYS A 169 33.77 -7.18 22.19
CA LYS A 169 34.96 -6.55 22.82
C LYS A 169 34.86 -6.42 24.34
N TYR A 170 34.52 -7.48 25.06
CA TYR A 170 34.88 -7.63 26.48
C TYR A 170 35.19 -9.08 26.85
#